data_AF-A0A182SWQ4-F1
#
_entry.id   AF-A0A182SWQ4-F1
#
_cell.length_a   1.000
_cell.length_b   1.000
_cell.length_c   1.000
_cell.angle_alpha   90.00
_cell.angle_beta   90.00
_cell.angle_gamma   90.00
#
_symmetry.space_group_name_H-M   'P 1'
#
loop_
_entity.id
_entity.type
_entity.pdbx_description
1 polymer ?
#
loop_
_entity_poly.entity_id
_entity_poly.type
_entity_poly.pdbx_seq_one_letter_code
_entity_poly.pdbx_strand_id
1 'polypeptide(L)'
;MRLGSLERPSTVAELGETVQTDDKTHLVHLIHSMGGSIRKGMDTKVTHLICNSSGGEKYRYAMTFRLAIIRPNWVLEAWKNRHDHNFSATVETFTKLHRLKAFEGQKVCFFGFPEEEQQHMIDVLKTNGGIPTDLEDPECSHVVSRALNVNVVLITKEHYALSHS
;
A
#
# COMPACT_ATOMS: atom_id res chain seq x y z
N MET A 1 3.48 -23.31 34.96
CA MET A 1 3.29 -24.05 33.70
C MET A 1 4.29 -23.48 32.69
N ARG A 2 5.42 -24.16 32.46
CA ARG A 2 6.58 -23.66 31.69
C ARG A 2 6.54 -24.14 30.24
N LEU A 3 6.88 -23.21 29.34
CA LEU A 3 7.64 -23.33 28.07
C LEU A 3 7.39 -24.57 27.19
N GLY A 4 6.54 -24.36 26.16
CA GLY A 4 6.56 -25.13 24.91
C GLY A 4 6.94 -24.20 23.76
N SER A 5 8.16 -24.36 23.27
CA SER A 5 8.67 -23.72 22.05
C SER A 5 7.98 -24.32 20.83
N LEU A 6 7.09 -23.56 20.20
CA LEU A 6 6.83 -23.64 18.76
C LEU A 6 6.64 -22.21 18.30
N GLU A 7 7.37 -21.85 17.24
CA GLU A 7 7.33 -20.56 16.56
C GLU A 7 5.88 -20.10 16.39
N ARG A 8 5.45 -19.13 17.20
CA ARG A 8 4.23 -18.40 16.88
C ARG A 8 4.59 -17.59 15.64
N PRO A 9 3.89 -17.71 14.49
CA PRO A 9 4.00 -16.70 13.46
C PRO A 9 3.29 -15.46 14.00
N SER A 10 3.90 -14.81 14.99
CA SER A 10 3.46 -13.51 15.46
C SER A 10 3.59 -12.61 14.26
N THR A 11 2.47 -12.15 13.69
CA THR A 11 2.49 -11.17 12.60
C THR A 11 3.47 -10.07 12.98
N VAL A 12 4.59 -10.02 12.28
CA VAL A 12 5.59 -8.96 12.43
C VAL A 12 5.25 -7.94 11.38
N ALA A 13 4.60 -6.87 11.82
CA ALA A 13 4.13 -5.80 10.96
C ALA A 13 5.08 -4.60 11.02
N GLU A 14 5.12 -3.84 9.94
CA GLU A 14 5.67 -2.50 9.95
C GLU A 14 4.60 -1.51 9.48
N LEU A 15 4.52 -0.36 10.15
CA LEU A 15 3.60 0.71 9.77
C LEU A 15 4.32 1.68 8.82
N GLY A 16 3.72 1.88 7.65
CA GLY A 16 4.18 2.84 6.65
C GLY A 16 4.09 4.27 7.14
N GLU A 17 4.90 5.14 6.55
CA GLU A 17 4.96 6.57 6.89
C GLU A 17 3.62 7.28 6.65
N THR A 18 2.85 6.82 5.65
CA THR A 18 1.53 7.36 5.26
C THR A 18 0.38 7.05 6.21
N VAL A 19 0.62 6.31 7.30
CA VAL A 19 -0.36 6.12 8.39
C VAL A 19 -0.20 7.26 9.39
N GLN A 20 -1.30 7.92 9.78
CA GLN A 20 -1.24 9.05 10.73
C GLN A 20 -0.69 8.60 12.10
N THR A 21 -0.07 9.50 12.86
CA THR A 21 0.59 9.16 14.13
C THR A 21 -0.36 8.63 15.20
N ASP A 22 -1.57 9.17 15.26
CA ASP A 22 -2.60 8.75 16.22
C ASP A 22 -3.12 7.36 15.83
N ASP A 23 -3.33 7.13 14.53
CA ASP A 23 -3.65 5.80 13.98
C ASP A 23 -2.54 4.80 14.25
N LYS A 24 -1.26 5.19 14.13
CA LYS A 24 -0.13 4.29 14.41
C LYS A 24 -0.18 3.77 15.84
N THR A 25 -0.38 4.66 16.81
CA THR A 25 -0.45 4.27 18.24
C THR A 25 -1.63 3.33 18.50
N HIS A 26 -2.79 3.63 17.92
CA HIS A 26 -3.95 2.77 18.04
C HIS A 26 -3.70 1.37 17.44
N LEU A 27 -3.21 1.30 16.20
CA LEU A 27 -2.90 0.04 15.51
C LEU A 27 -1.84 -0.77 16.26
N VAL A 28 -0.83 -0.11 16.85
CA VAL A 28 0.18 -0.76 17.70
C VAL A 28 -0.47 -1.47 18.87
N HIS A 29 -1.36 -0.79 19.60
CA HIS A 29 -2.06 -1.40 20.71
C HIS A 29 -2.91 -2.61 20.29
N LEU A 30 -3.62 -2.52 19.16
CA LEU A 30 -4.44 -3.63 18.66
C LEU A 30 -3.58 -4.83 18.25
N ILE A 31 -2.50 -4.61 17.50
CA ILE A 31 -1.59 -5.66 17.02
C ILE A 31 -0.97 -6.40 18.22
N HIS A 32 -0.48 -5.66 19.22
CA HIS A 32 0.07 -6.28 20.43
C HIS A 32 -0.98 -7.06 21.23
N SER A 33 -2.19 -6.52 21.34
CA SER A 33 -3.29 -7.20 22.03
C SER A 33 -3.72 -8.50 21.34
N MET A 34 -3.53 -8.61 20.01
CA MET A 34 -3.74 -9.85 19.24
C MET A 34 -2.51 -10.76 19.19
N GLY A 35 -1.45 -10.46 19.96
CA GLY A 35 -0.22 -11.27 20.02
C GLY A 35 0.76 -11.06 18.85
N GLY A 36 0.56 -10.03 18.04
CA GLY A 36 1.49 -9.60 17.01
C GLY A 36 2.62 -8.70 17.55
N SER A 37 3.54 -8.32 16.67
CA SER A 37 4.64 -7.41 17.00
C SER A 37 4.88 -6.39 15.89
N ILE A 38 5.40 -5.22 16.25
CA ILE A 38 5.71 -4.16 15.28
C ILE A 38 7.21 -3.86 15.29
N ARG A 39 7.77 -3.66 14.10
CA ARG A 39 9.17 -3.25 13.89
C ARG A 39 9.22 -1.80 13.39
N LYS A 40 10.29 -1.09 13.77
CA LYS A 40 10.53 0.31 13.38
C LYS A 40 11.10 0.42 11.96
N GLY A 41 11.65 -0.65 11.41
CA GLY A 41 12.25 -0.71 10.08
C GLY A 41 12.10 -2.08 9.43
N MET A 42 12.33 -2.10 8.11
CA MET A 42 12.19 -3.29 7.29
C MET A 42 13.41 -4.19 7.50
N ASP A 43 13.18 -5.37 8.08
CA ASP A 43 14.17 -6.43 8.20
C ASP A 43 13.63 -7.77 7.68
N THR A 44 14.44 -8.82 7.72
CA THR A 44 14.07 -10.15 7.22
C THR A 44 12.98 -10.85 8.04
N LYS A 45 12.62 -10.32 9.22
CA LYS A 45 11.57 -10.85 10.09
C LYS A 45 10.22 -10.20 9.83
N VAL A 46 10.18 -9.06 9.14
CA VAL A 46 8.93 -8.39 8.77
C VAL A 46 8.18 -9.25 7.75
N THR A 47 6.90 -9.48 8.02
CA THR A 47 6.02 -10.32 7.18
C THR A 47 4.93 -9.52 6.49
N HIS A 48 4.50 -8.41 7.12
CA HIS A 48 3.42 -7.55 6.64
C HIS A 48 3.87 -6.09 6.67
N LEU A 49 3.65 -5.37 5.57
CA LEU A 49 3.67 -3.92 5.54
C LEU A 49 2.24 -3.40 5.60
N ILE A 50 1.97 -2.54 6.58
CA ILE A 50 0.68 -1.86 6.73
C ILE A 50 0.85 -0.41 6.27
N CYS A 51 0.22 -0.03 5.16
CA CYS A 51 0.33 1.33 4.60
C CYS A 51 -0.93 1.74 3.86
N ASN A 52 -1.07 3.06 3.59
CA ASN A 52 -2.22 3.64 2.87
C ASN A 52 -1.89 4.06 1.43
N SER A 53 -0.63 3.96 1.01
CA SER A 53 -0.19 4.42 -0.30
C SER A 53 0.84 3.47 -0.90
N SER A 54 0.77 3.23 -2.21
CA SER A 54 1.63 2.32 -2.97
C SER A 54 2.97 2.94 -3.40
N GLY A 55 3.57 3.75 -2.53
CA GLY A 55 4.82 4.47 -2.80
C GLY A 55 5.83 4.40 -1.65
N GLY A 56 7.03 4.88 -1.92
CA GLY A 56 8.12 4.99 -0.94
C GLY A 56 8.99 3.74 -0.80
N GLU A 57 10.06 3.87 -0.02
CA GLU A 57 11.11 2.84 0.10
C GLU A 57 10.58 1.55 0.74
N LYS A 58 9.77 1.66 1.79
CA LYS A 58 9.18 0.51 2.50
C LYS A 58 8.25 -0.30 1.60
N TYR A 59 7.45 0.37 0.76
CA TYR A 59 6.58 -0.28 -0.22
C TYR A 59 7.41 -1.05 -1.25
N ARG A 60 8.46 -0.41 -1.81
CA ARG A 60 9.37 -1.05 -2.77
C ARG A 60 10.10 -2.25 -2.16
N TYR A 61 10.56 -2.15 -0.90
CA TYR A 61 11.13 -3.27 -0.16
C TYR A 61 10.11 -4.41 -0.06
N ALA A 62 8.91 -4.12 0.45
CA ALA A 62 7.86 -5.12 0.62
C ALA A 62 7.47 -5.80 -0.70
N MET A 63 7.42 -5.07 -1.82
CA MET A 63 7.22 -5.67 -3.14
C MET A 63 8.37 -6.60 -3.54
N THR A 64 9.62 -6.12 -3.39
CA THR A 64 10.84 -6.86 -3.77
C THR A 64 10.94 -8.19 -3.04
N PHE A 65 10.64 -8.19 -1.73
CA PHE A 65 10.70 -9.37 -0.87
C PHE A 65 9.36 -10.10 -0.75
N ARG A 66 8.36 -9.72 -1.56
CA ARG A 66 7.03 -10.35 -1.63
C ARG A 66 6.30 -10.43 -0.27
N LEU A 67 6.49 -9.42 0.56
CA LEU A 67 5.77 -9.26 1.82
C LEU A 67 4.28 -8.97 1.55
N ALA A 68 3.43 -9.25 2.54
CA ALA A 68 2.02 -8.88 2.45
C ALA A 68 1.86 -7.36 2.64
N ILE A 69 1.43 -6.65 1.59
CA ILE A 69 1.15 -5.21 1.65
C ILE A 69 -0.35 -5.01 1.83
N ILE A 70 -0.75 -4.51 3.01
CA ILE A 70 -2.14 -4.46 3.45
C ILE A 70 -2.50 -3.07 4.00
N ARG A 71 -3.80 -2.76 3.99
CA ARG A 71 -4.34 -1.53 4.59
C ARG A 71 -4.41 -1.62 6.11
N PRO A 72 -4.35 -0.50 6.85
CA PRO A 72 -4.66 -0.45 8.29
C PRO A 72 -5.99 -1.09 8.66
N ASN A 73 -6.98 -1.03 7.76
CA ASN A 73 -8.29 -1.66 7.95
C ASN A 73 -8.21 -3.17 8.22
N TRP A 74 -7.17 -3.86 7.74
CA TRP A 74 -6.93 -5.27 8.07
C TRP A 74 -6.84 -5.49 9.59
N VAL A 75 -6.12 -4.60 10.30
CA VAL A 75 -5.97 -4.68 11.78
C VAL A 75 -7.29 -4.41 12.47
N LEU A 76 -8.04 -3.41 11.99
CA LEU A 76 -9.32 -3.02 12.57
C LEU A 76 -10.36 -4.14 12.44
N GLU A 77 -10.46 -4.75 11.26
CA GLU A 77 -11.37 -5.87 11.02
C GLU A 77 -10.92 -7.15 11.73
N ALA A 78 -9.60 -7.40 11.80
CA ALA A 78 -9.08 -8.51 12.61
C ALA A 78 -9.44 -8.34 14.09
N TRP A 79 -9.32 -7.12 14.62
CA TRP A 79 -9.71 -6.82 15.99
C TRP A 79 -11.20 -7.01 16.25
N LYS A 80 -12.07 -6.65 15.30
CA LYS A 80 -13.51 -6.90 15.41
C LYS A 80 -13.84 -8.38 15.56
N ASN A 81 -13.10 -9.24 14.86
CA ASN A 81 -13.28 -10.70 14.89
C ASN A 81 -12.44 -11.42 15.96
N ARG A 82 -11.78 -10.69 16.87
CA ARG A 82 -10.81 -11.26 17.86
C ARG A 82 -11.37 -12.34 18.80
N HIS A 83 -12.69 -12.39 18.99
CA HIS A 83 -13.36 -13.36 19.86
C HIS A 83 -13.87 -14.59 19.11
N ASP A 84 -13.78 -14.60 17.77
CA ASP A 84 -14.12 -15.77 16.97
C ASP A 84 -12.93 -16.75 16.99
N HIS A 85 -13.13 -17.91 17.60
CA HIS A 85 -12.10 -18.94 17.71
C HIS A 85 -11.74 -19.59 16.37
N ASN A 86 -12.59 -19.45 15.34
CA ASN A 86 -12.34 -19.97 14.00
C ASN A 86 -11.70 -18.92 13.08
N PHE A 87 -11.56 -17.68 13.54
CA PHE A 87 -10.98 -16.59 12.77
C PHE A 87 -9.45 -16.55 12.93
N SER A 88 -8.76 -16.33 11.82
CA SER A 88 -7.33 -16.01 11.81
C SER A 88 -7.05 -14.88 10.83
N ALA A 89 -6.45 -13.79 11.31
CA ALA A 89 -6.11 -12.65 10.47
C ALA A 89 -5.08 -12.99 9.39
N THR A 90 -4.30 -14.06 9.58
CA THR A 90 -3.28 -14.51 8.62
C THR A 90 -3.85 -15.45 7.55
N VAL A 91 -5.14 -15.79 7.59
CA VAL A 91 -5.75 -16.59 6.53
C VAL A 91 -5.71 -15.81 5.22
N GLU A 92 -5.36 -16.50 4.13
CA GLU A 92 -5.10 -15.86 2.84
C GLU A 92 -6.33 -15.15 2.28
N THR A 93 -7.52 -15.72 2.47
CA THR A 93 -8.80 -15.15 2.01
C THR A 93 -9.05 -13.79 2.66
N PHE A 94 -8.88 -13.68 3.98
CA PHE A 94 -9.01 -12.41 4.71
C PHE A 94 -7.91 -11.42 4.33
N THR A 95 -6.65 -11.87 4.29
CA THR A 95 -5.51 -11.01 3.95
C THR A 95 -5.66 -10.41 2.55
N LYS A 96 -6.13 -11.20 1.57
CA LYS A 96 -6.37 -10.76 0.18
C LYS A 96 -7.40 -9.63 0.10
N LEU A 97 -8.47 -9.66 0.90
CA LEU A 97 -9.50 -8.61 0.90
C LEU A 97 -8.95 -7.25 1.31
N HIS A 98 -7.90 -7.23 2.13
CA HIS A 98 -7.31 -6.00 2.64
C HIS A 98 -6.00 -5.60 1.95
N ARG A 99 -5.59 -6.30 0.88
CA ARG A 99 -4.38 -5.93 0.14
C ARG A 99 -4.51 -4.54 -0.47
N LEU A 100 -3.43 -3.77 -0.33
CA LEU A 100 -3.32 -2.46 -0.96
C LEU A 100 -3.35 -2.61 -2.48
N LYS A 101 -4.12 -1.76 -3.15
CA LYS A 101 -4.16 -1.76 -4.62
C LYS A 101 -2.91 -1.10 -5.19
N ALA A 102 -2.64 -1.38 -6.48
CA ALA A 102 -1.41 -0.96 -7.16
C ALA A 102 -1.23 0.56 -7.22
N PHE A 103 -2.31 1.33 -7.37
CA PHE A 103 -2.25 2.80 -7.45
C PHE A 103 -2.88 3.48 -6.23
N GLU A 104 -3.08 2.75 -5.13
CA GLU A 104 -3.71 3.32 -3.95
C GLU A 104 -2.91 4.49 -3.37
N GLY A 105 -3.60 5.61 -3.13
CA GLY A 105 -2.96 6.85 -2.67
C GLY A 105 -2.07 7.53 -3.72
N GLN A 106 -2.11 7.10 -4.99
CA GLN A 106 -1.42 7.76 -6.10
C GLN A 106 -2.40 8.66 -6.86
N LYS A 107 -1.98 9.90 -7.11
CA LYS A 107 -2.66 10.80 -8.05
C LYS A 107 -1.92 10.81 -9.38
N VAL A 108 -2.59 10.43 -10.46
CA VAL A 108 -1.95 10.22 -11.77
C VAL A 108 -2.60 11.11 -12.82
N CYS A 109 -1.78 11.85 -13.55
CA CYS A 109 -2.18 12.65 -14.69
C CYS A 109 -1.88 11.91 -16.00
N PHE A 110 -2.79 11.98 -16.96
CA PHE A 110 -2.62 11.44 -18.31
C PHE A 110 -2.49 12.60 -19.31
N PHE A 111 -1.47 12.55 -20.17
CA PHE A 111 -1.19 13.61 -21.14
C PHE A 111 -0.84 13.08 -22.54
N GLY A 112 -1.39 13.70 -23.57
CA GLY A 112 -1.09 13.37 -24.98
C GLY A 112 -1.86 12.17 -25.54
N PHE A 113 -2.99 11.81 -24.92
CA PHE A 113 -3.87 10.72 -25.33
C PHE A 113 -5.16 11.28 -25.97
N PRO A 114 -5.77 10.58 -26.94
CA PRO A 114 -7.14 10.83 -27.37
C PRO A 114 -8.13 10.68 -26.20
N GLU A 115 -9.23 11.41 -26.24
CA GLU A 115 -10.22 11.46 -25.15
C GLU A 115 -10.76 10.06 -24.76
N GLU A 116 -11.07 9.22 -25.74
CA GLU A 116 -11.57 7.86 -25.50
C GLU A 116 -10.52 6.97 -24.81
N GLU A 117 -9.26 7.03 -25.27
CA GLU A 117 -8.15 6.28 -24.67
C GLU A 117 -7.86 6.77 -23.25
N GLN A 118 -7.84 8.09 -23.06
CA GLN A 118 -7.65 8.70 -21.75
C GLN A 118 -8.75 8.30 -20.76
N GLN A 119 -10.01 8.30 -21.19
CA GLN A 119 -11.13 7.90 -20.34
C GLN A 119 -10.98 6.42 -19.92
N HIS A 120 -10.61 5.54 -20.85
CA HIS A 120 -10.33 4.14 -20.52
C HIS A 120 -9.19 4.00 -19.48
N MET A 121 -8.08 4.74 -19.67
CA MET A 121 -6.96 4.73 -18.72
C MET A 121 -7.36 5.23 -17.33
N ILE A 122 -8.22 6.26 -17.26
CA ILE A 122 -8.79 6.77 -16.01
C ILE A 122 -9.62 5.69 -15.30
N ASP A 123 -10.44 4.94 -16.03
CA ASP A 123 -11.29 3.89 -15.44
C ASP A 123 -10.45 2.72 -14.91
N VAL A 124 -9.40 2.34 -15.64
CA VAL A 124 -8.40 1.34 -15.18
C VAL A 124 -7.68 1.84 -13.92
N LEU A 125 -7.25 3.10 -13.90
CA LEU A 125 -6.59 3.71 -12.73
C LEU A 125 -7.49 3.65 -11.49
N LYS A 126 -8.75 4.10 -11.62
CA LYS A 126 -9.73 4.10 -10.53
C LYS A 126 -10.01 2.69 -10.01
N THR A 127 -10.16 1.73 -10.92
CA THR A 127 -10.35 0.30 -10.56
C THR A 127 -9.20 -0.21 -9.69
N ASN A 128 -7.98 0.25 -9.98
CA ASN A 128 -6.75 -0.06 -9.26
C ASN A 128 -6.42 0.92 -8.11
N GLY A 129 -7.40 1.70 -7.65
CA GLY A 129 -7.30 2.52 -6.44
C GLY A 129 -6.59 3.87 -6.62
N GLY A 130 -6.21 4.22 -7.84
CA GLY A 130 -5.62 5.53 -8.13
C GLY A 130 -6.66 6.62 -8.34
N ILE A 131 -6.19 7.86 -8.26
CA ILE A 131 -6.99 9.06 -8.40
C ILE A 131 -6.53 9.79 -9.67
N PRO A 132 -7.39 9.97 -10.69
CA PRO A 132 -7.02 10.81 -11.83
C PRO A 132 -6.88 12.26 -11.36
N THR A 133 -5.89 12.97 -11.89
CA THR A 133 -5.68 14.39 -11.60
C THR A 133 -5.10 15.12 -12.81
N ASP A 134 -4.98 16.43 -12.69
CA ASP A 134 -4.42 17.33 -13.70
C ASP A 134 -2.93 17.61 -13.45
N LEU A 135 -2.23 18.06 -14.49
CA LEU A 135 -0.81 18.38 -14.40
C LEU A 135 -0.54 19.53 -13.41
N GLU A 136 -1.50 20.42 -13.24
CA GLU A 136 -1.43 21.57 -12.35
C GLU A 136 -1.63 21.20 -10.87
N ASP A 137 -2.21 20.03 -10.56
CA ASP A 137 -2.40 19.59 -9.18
C ASP A 137 -1.04 19.42 -8.48
N PRO A 138 -0.72 20.19 -7.42
CA PRO A 138 0.53 20.06 -6.70
C PRO A 138 0.70 18.68 -6.04
N GLU A 139 -0.40 17.96 -5.80
CA GLU A 139 -0.39 16.60 -5.25
C GLU A 139 -0.31 15.51 -6.34
N CYS A 140 -0.19 15.90 -7.62
CA CYS A 140 0.04 14.95 -8.71
C CYS A 140 1.37 14.22 -8.51
N SER A 141 1.28 12.91 -8.30
CA SER A 141 2.43 12.05 -8.01
C SER A 141 3.16 11.58 -9.27
N HIS A 142 2.40 11.30 -10.33
CA HIS A 142 2.91 10.73 -11.56
C HIS A 142 2.23 11.31 -12.78
N VAL A 143 3.00 11.43 -13.86
CA VAL A 143 2.52 11.79 -15.19
C VAL A 143 2.72 10.58 -16.10
N VAL A 144 1.64 10.16 -16.73
CA VAL A 144 1.64 9.22 -17.83
C VAL A 144 1.54 10.04 -19.10
N SER A 145 2.55 9.97 -19.94
CA SER A 145 2.56 10.70 -21.20
C SER A 145 2.87 9.77 -22.37
N ARG A 146 2.22 10.01 -23.51
CA ARG A 146 2.60 9.38 -24.77
C ARG A 146 3.74 10.19 -25.41
N ALA A 147 4.95 9.66 -25.39
CA ALA A 147 6.08 10.29 -26.07
C ALA A 147 5.91 10.20 -27.60
N LEU A 148 6.50 11.14 -28.35
CA LEU A 148 6.44 11.19 -29.82
C LEU A 148 6.95 9.90 -30.50
N ASN A 149 7.68 9.05 -29.78
CA ASN A 149 8.06 7.69 -30.20
C ASN A 149 7.26 6.62 -29.44
N VAL A 150 5.95 6.52 -29.71
CA VAL A 150 4.99 5.40 -29.47
C VAL A 150 4.94 4.72 -28.07
N ASN A 151 5.85 5.02 -27.15
CA ASN A 151 5.96 4.38 -25.85
C ASN A 151 5.23 5.23 -24.80
N VAL A 152 4.38 4.54 -24.02
CA VAL A 152 3.77 5.10 -22.83
C VAL A 152 4.78 5.02 -21.70
N VAL A 153 5.08 6.16 -21.08
CA VAL A 153 6.03 6.24 -19.97
C VAL A 153 5.32 6.80 -18.75
N LEU A 154 5.48 6.12 -17.61
CA LEU A 154 5.11 6.63 -16.29
C LEU A 154 6.36 7.25 -15.66
N ILE A 155 6.29 8.53 -15.33
CA ILE A 155 7.37 9.27 -14.67
C ILE A 155 6.82 10.06 -13.50
N THR A 156 7.66 10.26 -12.48
CA THR A 156 7.31 11.15 -11.37
C THR A 156 7.20 12.58 -11.90
N LYS A 157 6.31 13.40 -11.31
CA LYS A 157 6.11 14.79 -11.75
C LYS A 157 7.39 15.61 -11.77
N GLU A 158 8.28 15.39 -10.79
CA GLU A 158 9.60 16.03 -10.72
C GLU A 158 10.48 15.71 -11.94
N HIS A 159 10.58 14.43 -12.33
CA HIS A 159 11.34 14.03 -13.52
C HIS A 159 10.69 14.56 -14.82
N TYR A 160 9.37 14.63 -14.88
CA TYR A 160 8.66 15.25 -16.01
C TYR A 160 9.03 16.73 -16.16
N ALA A 161 9.01 17.49 -15.06
CA ALA A 161 9.36 18.91 -15.08
C ALA A 161 10.80 19.16 -15.56
N LEU A 162 11.77 18.36 -15.09
CA LEU A 162 13.18 18.47 -15.48
C LEU A 162 13.47 18.10 -16.94
N SER A 163 12.64 17.24 -17.54
CA SER A 163 12.84 16.81 -18.94
C SER A 163 12.26 17.79 -19.97
N HIS A 164 11.45 18.75 -19.53
CA HIS A 164 10.73 19.70 -20.39
C HIS A 164 11.01 21.17 -20.03
N SER A 165 12.01 21.42 -19.17
CA SER A 165 12.57 22.75 -18.84
C SER A 165 13.79 23.07 -19.69
#